data_AF-A0A6I3A0F3-F1
#
_entry.id   AF-A0A6I3A0F3-F1
#
_cell.length_a   1.000
_cell.length_b   1.000
_cell.length_c   1.000
_cell.angle_alpha   90.00
_cell.angle_beta   90.00
_cell.angle_gamma   90.00
#
_symmetry.space_group_name_H-M   'P 1'
#
loop_
_entity.id
_entity.type
_entity.pdbx_description
1 polymer ?
#
loop_
_entity_poly.entity_id
_entity_poly.type
_entity_poly.pdbx_seq_one_letter_code
_entity_poly.pdbx_strand_id
1 'polypeptide(L)'
;MNLSLANNRVVNIKNVNSMAKLKGRRDGKAEKPAESWGKDSVPFISQAHAIFSAEAENRISLTRKTLNDRVYETLEREEQIILLESQKEGLKGKIAEAEERVKFFKSEIDGYKVENPMGRFARTRLIHDDIYWLVLGILIAGEILVTAPALVQLFGEGSWQSWVIAIAVGFLPVAGAHLLGTFLKSRLDRQNPQEGWIKKLFTSVFIVLLFAIASLAVLRAGITEGNLLNFNIVPKNQTKSFLILFFAAIQLAFFSVAIGLGFLHHSPAADSLRDAKKELKKLKLEETAIADPLKKYKSKMGLTEDEVKAKINALSSQVEVLGKELEIAVATYREANIHSRRDEINGGHTSLQAPDFIIDLDKFKDIFASLEPVMRSPEKTSFQSS
;
A
#
# COMPACT_ATOMS: atom_id res chain seq x y z
N MET A 1 23.27 -18.69 36.84
CA MET A 1 23.93 -19.86 37.44
C MET A 1 24.17 -20.88 36.32
N ASN A 2 25.42 -20.91 35.85
CA ASN A 2 26.11 -21.88 34.98
C ASN A 2 25.40 -22.50 33.76
N LEU A 3 25.49 -21.78 32.62
CA LEU A 3 25.32 -22.27 31.25
C LEU A 3 26.65 -22.77 30.62
N SER A 4 27.72 -22.99 31.40
CA SER A 4 29.08 -23.23 30.86
C SER A 4 29.59 -24.68 30.89
N LEU A 5 28.74 -25.69 31.15
CA LEU A 5 29.19 -27.09 31.22
C LEU A 5 28.58 -28.05 30.17
N ALA A 6 27.70 -27.59 29.30
CA ALA A 6 27.03 -28.47 28.32
C ALA A 6 27.68 -28.51 26.93
N ASN A 7 28.72 -27.71 26.67
CA ASN A 7 29.28 -27.52 25.32
C ASN A 7 30.52 -28.37 25.00
N ASN A 8 30.81 -29.42 25.77
CA ASN A 8 31.99 -30.24 25.57
C ASN A 8 31.67 -31.73 25.73
N ARG A 9 31.03 -32.32 24.71
CA ARG A 9 31.14 -33.74 24.27
C ARG A 9 30.08 -34.03 23.19
N VAL A 10 30.21 -33.41 22.01
CA VAL A 10 29.70 -34.07 20.81
C VAL A 10 30.68 -35.20 20.51
N VAL A 11 30.51 -36.34 21.18
CA VAL A 11 31.17 -37.57 20.77
C VAL A 11 30.61 -37.89 19.39
N ASN A 12 31.41 -37.66 18.35
CA ASN A 12 31.04 -38.02 16.99
C ASN A 12 30.69 -39.52 16.97
N ILE A 13 29.48 -39.85 16.53
CA ILE A 13 28.98 -41.23 16.40
C ILE A 13 29.99 -42.12 15.64
N LYS A 14 30.69 -41.56 14.64
CA LYS A 14 31.76 -42.26 13.91
C LYS A 14 32.89 -42.76 14.81
N ASN A 15 33.16 -42.07 15.91
CA ASN A 15 34.19 -42.47 16.88
C ASN A 15 33.69 -43.55 17.85
N VAL A 16 32.36 -43.70 18.04
CA VAL A 16 31.80 -44.67 19.00
C VAL A 16 32.14 -46.11 18.61
N ASN A 17 32.06 -46.46 17.32
CA ASN A 17 32.45 -47.80 16.84
C ASN A 17 33.94 -48.10 17.04
N SER A 18 34.81 -47.11 16.82
CA SER A 18 36.25 -47.28 17.08
C SER A 18 36.55 -47.44 18.58
N MET A 19 35.82 -46.72 19.43
CA MET A 19 35.92 -46.84 20.88
C MET A 19 35.36 -48.16 21.39
N ALA A 20 34.31 -48.70 20.77
CA ALA A 20 33.70 -49.97 21.14
C ALA A 20 34.74 -51.10 21.14
N LYS A 21 35.53 -51.22 20.07
CA LYS A 21 36.58 -52.23 19.95
C LYS A 21 37.68 -52.06 21.01
N LEU A 22 38.11 -50.82 21.27
CA LEU A 22 39.15 -50.52 22.26
C LEU A 22 38.68 -50.80 23.69
N LYS A 23 37.47 -50.35 24.03
CA LYS A 23 36.85 -50.55 25.33
C LYS A 23 36.54 -52.03 25.58
N GLY A 24 35.97 -52.71 24.59
CA GLY A 24 35.71 -54.15 24.63
C GLY A 24 36.97 -54.92 24.98
N ARG A 25 38.08 -54.70 24.25
CA ARG A 25 39.37 -55.35 24.54
C ARG A 25 39.88 -55.09 25.95
N ARG A 26 39.80 -53.84 26.41
CA ARG A 26 40.28 -53.45 27.74
C ARG A 26 39.46 -54.11 28.84
N ASP A 27 38.14 -54.06 28.71
CA ASP A 27 37.23 -54.60 29.71
C ASP A 27 37.29 -56.13 29.71
N GLY A 28 37.49 -56.76 28.55
CA GLY A 28 37.68 -58.21 28.43
C GLY A 28 38.96 -58.70 29.11
N LYS A 29 40.09 -57.98 28.95
CA LYS A 29 41.33 -58.28 29.69
C LYS A 29 41.20 -58.11 31.21
N ALA A 30 40.22 -57.31 31.64
CA ALA A 30 39.90 -57.09 33.05
C ALA A 30 38.72 -57.96 33.52
N GLU A 31 38.26 -58.90 32.70
CA GLU A 31 37.16 -59.84 32.98
C GLU A 31 35.84 -59.14 33.35
N LYS A 32 35.61 -57.96 32.78
CA LYS A 32 34.37 -57.17 32.92
C LYS A 32 33.54 -57.28 31.64
N PRO A 33 32.21 -57.38 31.71
CA PRO A 33 31.40 -57.50 32.93
C PRO A 33 31.57 -58.87 33.61
N ALA A 34 31.32 -58.94 34.92
CA ALA A 34 31.23 -60.22 35.64
C ALA A 34 29.84 -60.85 35.45
N GLU A 35 29.70 -62.15 35.68
CA GLU A 35 28.40 -62.86 35.55
C GLU A 35 27.32 -62.31 36.48
N SER A 36 27.70 -61.67 37.59
CA SER A 36 26.76 -61.02 38.51
C SER A 36 26.20 -59.68 37.98
N TRP A 37 26.68 -59.18 36.85
CA TRP A 37 26.25 -57.87 36.33
C TRP A 37 24.91 -57.99 35.61
N GLY A 38 23.97 -57.11 35.95
CA GLY A 38 22.65 -57.08 35.31
C GLY A 38 22.66 -56.37 33.94
N LYS A 39 21.46 -56.25 33.37
CA LYS A 39 21.21 -55.39 32.20
C LYS A 39 21.69 -53.96 32.48
N ASP A 40 22.15 -53.25 31.46
CA ASP A 40 22.60 -51.85 31.50
C ASP A 40 23.76 -51.54 32.47
N SER A 41 24.45 -52.58 32.95
CA SER A 41 25.54 -52.44 33.93
C SER A 41 26.90 -52.12 33.30
N VAL A 42 27.05 -52.27 31.98
CA VAL A 42 28.30 -52.00 31.26
C VAL A 42 28.43 -50.51 30.95
N PRO A 43 29.39 -49.78 31.55
CA PRO A 43 29.46 -48.32 31.40
C PRO A 43 29.61 -47.83 29.96
N PHE A 44 30.34 -48.57 29.11
CA PHE A 44 30.47 -48.21 27.70
C PHE A 44 29.14 -48.33 26.94
N ILE A 45 28.39 -49.41 27.16
CA ILE A 45 27.10 -49.66 26.50
C ILE A 45 26.09 -48.58 26.90
N SER A 46 26.01 -48.25 28.19
CA SER A 46 25.13 -47.18 28.69
C SER A 46 25.56 -45.81 28.15
N GLN A 47 26.87 -45.55 28.04
CA GLN A 47 27.37 -44.32 27.43
C GLN A 47 27.06 -44.22 25.94
N ALA A 48 27.20 -45.33 25.19
CA ALA A 48 26.86 -45.37 23.78
C ALA A 48 25.36 -45.13 23.58
N HIS A 49 24.51 -45.83 24.33
CA HIS A 49 23.05 -45.64 24.29
C HIS A 49 22.65 -44.18 24.58
N ALA A 50 23.27 -43.54 25.57
CA ALA A 50 23.03 -42.13 25.86
C ALA A 50 23.42 -41.20 24.70
N ILE A 51 24.54 -41.46 24.00
CA ILE A 51 24.97 -40.67 22.85
C ILE A 51 23.98 -40.81 21.68
N PHE A 52 23.61 -42.03 21.32
CA PHE A 52 22.67 -42.29 20.22
C PHE A 52 21.26 -41.78 20.54
N SER A 53 20.81 -41.89 21.79
CA SER A 53 19.51 -41.36 22.24
C SER A 53 19.49 -39.84 22.19
N ALA A 54 20.56 -39.17 22.64
CA ALA A 54 20.66 -37.71 22.58
C ALA A 54 20.65 -37.19 21.12
N GLU A 55 21.31 -37.90 20.19
CA GLU A 55 21.26 -37.55 18.77
C GLU A 55 19.86 -37.75 18.18
N ALA A 56 19.17 -38.84 18.53
CA ALA A 56 17.79 -39.06 18.10
C ALA A 56 16.85 -37.95 18.61
N GLU A 57 16.95 -37.59 19.88
CA GLU A 57 16.19 -36.48 20.47
C GLU A 57 16.48 -35.14 19.79
N ASN A 58 17.74 -34.87 19.45
CA ASN A 58 18.14 -33.69 18.71
C ASN A 58 17.47 -33.63 17.31
N ARG A 59 17.46 -34.75 16.57
CA ARG A 59 16.80 -34.82 15.26
C ARG A 59 15.29 -34.64 15.35
N ILE A 60 14.66 -35.24 16.37
CA ILE A 60 13.24 -35.06 16.65
C ILE A 60 12.94 -33.59 16.95
N SER A 61 13.72 -32.98 17.84
CA SER A 61 13.58 -31.57 18.24
C SER A 61 13.73 -30.62 17.05
N LEU A 62 14.76 -30.81 16.22
CA LEU A 62 15.01 -30.00 15.03
C LEU A 62 13.87 -30.13 14.02
N THR A 63 13.44 -31.36 13.73
CA THR A 63 12.33 -31.62 12.80
C THR A 63 11.05 -30.99 13.31
N ARG A 64 10.76 -31.11 14.61
CA ARG A 64 9.60 -30.46 15.24
C ARG A 64 9.66 -28.95 15.11
N LYS A 65 10.80 -28.33 15.40
CA LYS A 65 10.99 -26.90 15.24
C LYS A 65 10.69 -26.45 13.81
N THR A 66 11.30 -27.12 12.82
CA THR A 66 11.07 -26.80 11.40
C THR A 66 9.61 -26.99 10.97
N LEU A 67 8.92 -28.01 11.48
CA LEU A 67 7.51 -28.22 11.18
C LEU A 67 6.64 -27.15 11.83
N ASN A 68 6.89 -26.80 13.10
CA ASN A 68 6.17 -25.74 13.80
C ASN A 68 6.34 -24.39 13.11
N ASP A 69 7.57 -24.01 12.74
CA ASP A 69 7.85 -22.77 12.00
C ASP A 69 6.99 -22.70 10.72
N ARG A 70 6.92 -23.83 9.97
CA ARG A 70 6.07 -23.92 8.77
C ARG A 70 4.56 -23.90 9.06
N VAL A 71 4.12 -24.46 10.18
CA VAL A 71 2.72 -24.37 10.61
C VAL A 71 2.36 -22.91 10.89
N TYR A 72 3.19 -22.20 11.64
CA TYR A 72 2.98 -20.77 11.92
C TYR A 72 2.92 -19.94 10.65
N GLU A 73 3.87 -20.14 9.72
CA GLU A 73 3.85 -19.46 8.40
C GLU A 73 2.57 -19.75 7.62
N THR A 74 2.06 -20.99 7.70
CA THR A 74 0.83 -21.39 7.02
C THR A 74 -0.40 -20.73 7.64
N LEU A 75 -0.49 -20.68 8.98
CA LEU A 75 -1.59 -20.04 9.70
C LEU A 75 -1.61 -18.52 9.48
N GLU A 76 -0.46 -17.86 9.62
CA GLU A 76 -0.34 -16.42 9.39
C GLU A 76 -0.76 -16.06 7.95
N ARG A 77 -0.37 -16.87 6.97
CA ARG A 77 -0.80 -16.68 5.59
C ARG A 77 -2.32 -16.76 5.43
N GLU A 78 -2.98 -17.75 6.04
CA GLU A 78 -4.45 -17.89 5.97
C GLU A 78 -5.16 -16.69 6.63
N GLU A 79 -4.67 -16.24 7.78
CA GLU A 79 -5.19 -15.04 8.44
C GLU A 79 -5.07 -13.81 7.53
N GLN A 80 -3.93 -13.64 6.85
CA GLN A 80 -3.75 -12.55 5.88
C GLN A 80 -4.69 -12.67 4.69
N ILE A 81 -4.96 -13.88 4.18
CA ILE A 81 -5.94 -14.09 3.10
C ILE A 81 -7.32 -13.65 3.56
N ILE A 82 -7.79 -14.14 4.72
CA ILE A 82 -9.10 -13.80 5.27
C ILE A 82 -9.25 -12.29 5.48
N LEU A 83 -8.21 -11.65 6.04
CA LEU A 83 -8.20 -10.21 6.25
C LEU A 83 -8.32 -9.43 4.93
N LEU A 84 -7.50 -9.76 3.93
CA LEU A 84 -7.50 -9.08 2.63
C LEU A 84 -8.81 -9.33 1.86
N GLU A 85 -9.41 -10.51 1.98
CA GLU A 85 -10.72 -10.80 1.39
C GLU A 85 -11.83 -9.98 2.04
N SER A 86 -11.83 -9.87 3.37
CA SER A 86 -12.76 -9.02 4.11
C SER A 86 -12.63 -7.55 3.70
N GLN A 87 -11.40 -7.04 3.58
CA GLN A 87 -11.14 -5.68 3.10
C GLN A 87 -11.62 -5.47 1.65
N LYS A 88 -11.36 -6.45 0.76
CA LYS A 88 -11.81 -6.42 -0.63
C LYS A 88 -13.34 -6.40 -0.71
N GLU A 89 -14.02 -7.22 0.08
CA GLU A 89 -15.48 -7.26 0.12
C GLU A 89 -16.06 -5.92 0.62
N GLY A 90 -15.47 -5.34 1.66
CA GLY A 90 -15.84 -4.02 2.16
C GLY A 90 -15.64 -2.88 1.14
N LEU A 91 -14.71 -3.03 0.20
CA LEU A 91 -14.48 -2.07 -0.88
C LEU A 91 -15.47 -2.20 -2.05
N LYS A 92 -15.97 -3.41 -2.34
CA LYS A 92 -16.89 -3.62 -3.48
C LYS A 92 -18.12 -2.71 -3.42
N GLY A 93 -18.74 -2.58 -2.25
CA GLY A 93 -19.88 -1.70 -2.05
C GLY A 93 -19.56 -0.24 -2.33
N LYS A 94 -18.41 0.25 -1.84
CA LYS A 94 -17.94 1.63 -2.06
C LYS A 94 -17.63 1.91 -3.54
N ILE A 95 -17.01 0.95 -4.22
CA ILE A 95 -16.71 1.05 -5.65
C ILE A 95 -18.01 1.09 -6.46
N ALA A 96 -18.97 0.20 -6.16
CA ALA A 96 -20.26 0.18 -6.83
C ALA A 96 -21.00 1.51 -6.65
N GLU A 97 -21.06 2.04 -5.43
CA GLU A 97 -21.66 3.34 -5.14
C GLU A 97 -20.95 4.48 -5.90
N ALA A 98 -19.62 4.50 -5.90
CA ALA A 98 -18.85 5.50 -6.64
C ALA A 98 -19.07 5.40 -8.17
N GLU A 99 -19.19 4.18 -8.72
CA GLU A 99 -19.50 3.96 -10.13
C GLU A 99 -20.92 4.44 -10.48
N GLU A 100 -21.89 4.24 -9.60
CA GLU A 100 -23.24 4.78 -9.76
C GLU A 100 -23.24 6.30 -9.71
N ARG A 101 -22.52 6.93 -8.78
CA ARG A 101 -22.36 8.40 -8.72
C ARG A 101 -21.74 8.95 -10.01
N VAL A 102 -20.70 8.30 -10.54
CA VAL A 102 -20.09 8.68 -11.82
C VAL A 102 -21.10 8.55 -12.97
N LYS A 103 -21.87 7.46 -13.03
CA LYS A 103 -22.93 7.27 -14.04
C LYS A 103 -24.02 8.34 -13.92
N PHE A 104 -24.43 8.66 -12.70
CA PHE A 104 -25.43 9.69 -12.41
C PHE A 104 -24.97 11.08 -12.88
N PHE A 105 -23.80 11.56 -12.47
CA PHE A 105 -23.32 12.87 -12.92
C PHE A 105 -23.05 12.90 -14.43
N LYS A 106 -22.62 11.77 -15.01
CA LYS A 106 -22.44 11.69 -16.46
C LYS A 106 -23.78 11.80 -17.18
N SER A 107 -24.83 11.13 -16.73
CA SER A 107 -26.16 11.24 -17.34
C SER A 107 -26.76 12.65 -17.16
N GLU A 108 -26.48 13.32 -16.04
CA GLU A 108 -26.89 14.70 -15.80
C GLU A 108 -26.24 15.69 -16.79
N ILE A 109 -24.95 15.52 -17.07
CA ILE A 109 -24.23 16.32 -18.09
C ILE A 109 -24.72 15.99 -19.50
N ASP A 110 -24.87 14.70 -19.81
CA ASP A 110 -25.34 14.25 -21.12
C ASP A 110 -26.76 14.77 -21.41
N GLY A 111 -27.56 14.99 -20.37
CA GLY A 111 -28.91 15.54 -20.43
C GLY A 111 -29.94 14.54 -20.93
N TYR A 112 -31.22 14.91 -20.87
CA TYR A 112 -32.28 14.08 -21.46
C TYR A 112 -32.30 14.22 -22.98
N LYS A 113 -32.67 13.15 -23.70
CA LYS A 113 -32.80 13.18 -25.18
C LYS A 113 -33.73 14.29 -25.71
N VAL A 114 -34.64 14.82 -24.88
CA VAL A 114 -35.64 15.84 -25.24
C VAL A 114 -35.49 17.11 -24.38
N GLU A 115 -34.28 17.43 -23.93
CA GLU A 115 -34.04 18.62 -23.13
C GLU A 115 -33.82 19.88 -23.99
N ASN A 116 -34.24 21.04 -23.47
CA ASN A 116 -33.94 22.32 -24.10
C ASN A 116 -32.41 22.53 -24.18
N PRO A 117 -31.86 22.87 -25.37
CA PRO A 117 -30.43 23.06 -25.57
C PRO A 117 -29.79 24.06 -24.60
N MET A 118 -30.54 25.07 -24.12
CA MET A 118 -30.04 26.05 -23.15
C MET A 118 -29.80 25.46 -21.74
N GLY A 119 -30.62 24.52 -21.30
CA GLY A 119 -30.44 23.86 -20.01
C GLY A 119 -29.21 22.93 -20.02
N ARG A 120 -29.05 22.18 -21.12
CA ARG A 120 -27.88 21.32 -21.35
C ARG A 120 -26.58 22.13 -21.38
N PHE A 121 -26.59 23.27 -22.09
CA PHE A 121 -25.44 24.18 -22.18
C PHE A 121 -25.00 24.71 -20.80
N ALA A 122 -25.93 25.03 -19.91
CA ALA A 122 -25.62 25.49 -18.55
C ALA A 122 -24.81 24.46 -17.73
N ARG A 123 -24.99 23.16 -18.01
CA ARG A 123 -24.29 22.06 -17.35
C ARG A 123 -23.05 21.58 -18.10
N THR A 124 -22.75 22.10 -19.30
CA THR A 124 -21.55 21.69 -20.05
C THR A 124 -20.44 22.72 -19.91
N ARG A 125 -19.21 22.24 -19.71
CA ARG A 125 -18.00 23.06 -19.82
C ARG A 125 -17.56 23.06 -21.29
N LEU A 126 -17.36 24.24 -21.86
CA LEU A 126 -16.92 24.40 -23.25
C LEU A 126 -15.43 24.69 -23.39
N ILE A 127 -14.83 25.30 -22.37
CA ILE A 127 -13.41 25.63 -22.34
C ILE A 127 -12.71 24.72 -21.34
N HIS A 128 -11.63 24.06 -21.77
CA HIS A 128 -10.82 23.22 -20.90
C HIS A 128 -10.14 24.03 -19.79
N ASP A 129 -9.87 23.39 -18.64
CA ASP A 129 -9.28 24.06 -17.46
C ASP A 129 -7.96 24.77 -17.80
N ASP A 130 -7.09 24.12 -18.58
CA ASP A 130 -5.77 24.68 -18.92
C ASP A 130 -5.88 25.97 -19.75
N ILE A 131 -6.76 25.97 -20.75
CA ILE A 131 -6.99 27.15 -21.61
C ILE A 131 -7.63 28.26 -20.79
N TYR A 132 -8.58 27.92 -19.93
CA TYR A 132 -9.27 28.87 -19.08
C TYR A 132 -8.29 29.62 -18.17
N TRP A 133 -7.41 28.92 -17.44
CA TRP A 133 -6.45 29.54 -16.54
C TRP A 133 -5.39 30.35 -17.28
N LEU A 134 -4.95 29.88 -18.45
CA LEU A 134 -3.99 30.61 -19.29
C LEU A 134 -4.57 31.96 -19.73
N VAL A 135 -5.77 31.97 -20.32
CA VAL A 135 -6.38 33.21 -20.82
C VAL A 135 -6.72 34.15 -19.66
N LEU A 136 -7.23 33.62 -18.54
CA LEU A 136 -7.50 34.44 -17.34
C LEU A 136 -6.21 35.09 -16.81
N GLY A 137 -5.10 34.37 -16.78
CA GLY A 137 -3.79 34.90 -16.39
C GLY A 137 -3.33 36.03 -17.31
N ILE A 138 -3.51 35.89 -18.62
CA ILE A 138 -3.19 36.94 -19.60
C ILE A 138 -4.05 38.18 -19.37
N LEU A 139 -5.35 38.02 -19.12
CA LEU A 139 -6.25 39.15 -18.85
C LEU A 139 -5.85 39.90 -17.58
N ILE A 140 -5.56 39.18 -16.49
CA ILE A 140 -5.10 39.78 -15.23
C ILE A 140 -3.79 40.53 -15.45
N ALA A 141 -2.81 39.91 -16.13
CA ALA A 141 -1.52 40.54 -16.39
C ALA A 141 -1.68 41.80 -17.26
N GLY A 142 -2.45 41.73 -18.34
CA GLY A 142 -2.73 42.88 -19.20
C GLY A 142 -3.41 44.01 -18.44
N GLU A 143 -4.39 43.69 -17.61
CA GLU A 143 -5.12 44.68 -16.81
C GLU A 143 -4.23 45.38 -15.78
N ILE A 144 -3.36 44.63 -15.10
CA ILE A 144 -2.38 45.20 -14.17
C ILE A 144 -1.39 46.10 -14.90
N LEU A 145 -0.87 45.66 -16.06
CA LEU A 145 0.10 46.44 -16.85
C LEU A 145 -0.47 47.78 -17.32
N VAL A 146 -1.74 47.81 -17.70
CA VAL A 146 -2.41 49.05 -18.12
C VAL A 146 -2.77 49.94 -16.92
N THR A 147 -3.07 49.34 -15.76
CA THR A 147 -3.49 50.07 -14.55
C THR A 147 -2.33 50.64 -13.74
N ALA A 148 -1.22 49.90 -13.66
CA ALA A 148 -0.14 50.21 -12.73
C ALA A 148 0.50 51.59 -12.94
N PRO A 149 0.85 52.02 -14.17
CA PRO A 149 1.41 53.35 -14.38
C PRO A 149 0.48 54.46 -13.87
N ALA A 150 -0.84 54.29 -14.06
CA ALA A 150 -1.82 55.28 -13.65
C ALA A 150 -1.91 55.41 -12.12
N LEU A 151 -1.86 54.30 -11.38
CA LEU A 151 -1.95 54.34 -9.92
C LEU A 151 -0.62 54.67 -9.24
N VAL A 152 0.52 54.24 -9.82
CA VAL A 152 1.85 54.61 -9.31
C VAL A 152 2.05 56.12 -9.37
N GLN A 153 1.63 56.76 -10.47
CA GLN A 153 1.72 58.20 -10.59
C GLN A 153 0.72 58.93 -9.68
N LEU A 154 -0.48 58.37 -9.45
CA LEU A 154 -1.49 58.95 -8.57
C LEU A 154 -1.11 58.93 -7.09
N PHE A 155 -0.52 57.83 -6.60
CA PHE A 155 -0.19 57.63 -5.19
C PHE A 155 1.27 57.96 -4.82
N GLY A 156 2.07 58.42 -5.79
CA GLY A 156 3.48 58.79 -5.62
C GLY A 156 4.44 57.72 -6.13
N GLU A 157 5.44 58.17 -6.88
CA GLU A 157 6.49 57.32 -7.47
C GLU A 157 7.34 56.66 -6.38
N GLY A 158 7.48 55.33 -6.44
CA GLY A 158 8.45 54.57 -5.63
C GLY A 158 7.90 53.91 -4.35
N SER A 159 6.64 54.10 -3.98
CA SER A 159 6.03 53.35 -2.87
C SER A 159 5.59 51.96 -3.34
N TRP A 160 6.05 50.90 -2.68
CA TRP A 160 5.62 49.52 -2.96
C TRP A 160 4.10 49.36 -2.77
N GLN A 161 3.49 50.22 -1.93
CA GLN A 161 2.06 50.30 -1.67
C GLN A 161 1.28 50.64 -2.96
N SER A 162 1.79 51.53 -3.81
CA SER A 162 1.15 51.88 -5.08
C SER A 162 1.03 50.68 -6.02
N TRP A 163 2.03 49.80 -6.02
CA TRP A 163 2.00 48.55 -6.79
C TRP A 163 1.01 47.54 -6.23
N VAL A 164 0.90 47.41 -4.92
CA VAL A 164 -0.12 46.53 -4.30
C VAL A 164 -1.53 47.01 -4.66
N ILE A 165 -1.77 48.31 -4.60
CA ILE A 165 -3.05 48.91 -5.00
C ILE A 165 -3.31 48.65 -6.49
N ALA A 166 -2.30 48.83 -7.36
CA ALA A 166 -2.42 48.53 -8.79
C ALA A 166 -2.76 47.06 -9.08
N ILE A 167 -2.14 46.12 -8.37
CA ILE A 167 -2.45 44.69 -8.50
C ILE A 167 -3.89 44.43 -8.06
N ALA A 168 -4.31 44.96 -6.92
CA ALA A 168 -5.66 44.77 -6.40
C ALA A 168 -6.72 45.36 -7.35
N VAL A 169 -6.51 46.59 -7.80
CA VAL A 169 -7.42 47.30 -8.70
C VAL A 169 -7.42 46.69 -10.11
N GLY A 170 -6.31 46.12 -10.58
CA GLY A 170 -6.28 45.40 -11.86
C GLY A 170 -6.92 44.01 -11.77
N PHE A 171 -6.79 43.32 -10.64
CA PHE A 171 -7.41 42.02 -10.44
C PHE A 171 -8.95 42.10 -10.31
N LEU A 172 -9.45 43.12 -9.60
CA LEU A 172 -10.85 43.22 -9.20
C LEU A 172 -11.85 43.23 -10.39
N PRO A 173 -11.64 43.98 -11.50
CA PRO A 173 -12.51 43.94 -12.66
C PRO A 173 -12.56 42.57 -13.33
N VAL A 174 -11.41 41.89 -13.44
CA VAL A 174 -11.33 40.56 -14.07
C VAL A 174 -12.02 39.51 -13.20
N ALA A 175 -11.79 39.54 -11.89
CA ALA A 175 -12.46 38.67 -10.94
C ALA A 175 -13.98 38.92 -10.90
N GLY A 176 -14.39 40.19 -10.87
CA GLY A 176 -15.79 40.59 -10.91
C GLY A 176 -16.50 40.16 -12.20
N ALA A 177 -15.84 40.32 -13.35
CA ALA A 177 -16.32 39.84 -14.65
C ALA A 177 -16.47 38.31 -14.66
N HIS A 178 -15.48 37.58 -14.15
CA HIS A 178 -15.53 36.13 -14.07
C HIS A 178 -16.73 35.66 -13.25
N LEU A 179 -16.91 36.22 -12.04
CA LEU A 179 -18.05 35.94 -11.17
C LEU A 179 -19.39 36.29 -11.83
N LEU A 180 -19.44 37.37 -12.60
CA LEU A 180 -20.65 37.71 -13.35
C LEU A 180 -20.93 36.68 -14.45
N GLY A 181 -19.91 36.18 -15.14
CA GLY A 181 -20.03 35.11 -16.13
C GLY A 181 -20.60 33.81 -15.54
N THR A 182 -20.07 33.38 -14.38
CA THR A 182 -20.58 32.19 -13.69
C THR A 182 -22.01 32.38 -13.19
N PHE A 183 -22.33 33.58 -12.69
CA PHE A 183 -23.68 33.97 -12.29
C PHE A 183 -24.67 33.97 -13.47
N LEU A 184 -24.28 34.50 -14.64
CA LEU A 184 -25.11 34.47 -15.84
C LEU A 184 -25.36 33.05 -16.33
N LYS A 185 -24.35 32.16 -16.23
CA LYS A 185 -24.52 30.76 -16.62
C LYS A 185 -25.48 30.02 -15.70
N SER A 186 -25.32 30.18 -14.40
CA SER A 186 -26.22 29.56 -13.41
C SER A 186 -27.65 30.08 -13.49
N ARG A 187 -27.90 31.26 -14.06
CA ARG A 187 -29.26 31.71 -14.40
C ARG A 187 -29.93 30.89 -15.51
N LEU A 188 -29.17 30.24 -16.38
CA LEU A 188 -29.70 29.36 -17.42
C LEU A 188 -30.01 27.96 -16.89
N ASP A 189 -29.49 27.61 -15.70
CA ASP A 189 -29.85 26.38 -15.02
C ASP A 189 -31.24 26.52 -14.37
N ARG A 190 -32.21 25.81 -14.94
CA ARG A 190 -33.59 25.76 -14.43
C ARG A 190 -33.76 24.78 -13.29
N GLN A 191 -32.85 23.82 -13.13
CA GLN A 191 -32.94 22.81 -12.07
C GLN A 191 -32.48 23.38 -10.72
N ASN A 192 -31.55 24.35 -10.75
CA ASN A 192 -31.06 25.06 -9.57
C ASN A 192 -31.36 26.57 -9.68
N PRO A 193 -32.63 26.99 -9.54
CA PRO A 193 -33.01 28.39 -9.70
C PRO A 193 -32.38 29.26 -8.60
N GLN A 194 -31.71 30.33 -9.02
CA GLN A 194 -31.07 31.26 -8.09
C GLN A 194 -32.08 32.05 -7.24
N GLU A 195 -31.72 32.23 -5.97
CA GLU A 195 -32.45 33.04 -5.01
C GLU A 195 -32.53 34.52 -5.40
N GLY A 196 -33.63 35.18 -5.03
CA GLY A 196 -33.91 36.57 -5.42
C GLY A 196 -32.90 37.59 -4.90
N TRP A 197 -32.34 37.38 -3.71
CA TRP A 197 -31.37 38.31 -3.11
C TRP A 197 -30.00 38.24 -3.81
N ILE A 198 -29.57 37.06 -4.26
CA ILE A 198 -28.33 36.87 -5.03
C ILE A 198 -28.39 37.70 -6.30
N LYS A 199 -29.54 37.71 -6.98
CA LYS A 199 -29.76 38.53 -8.18
C LYS A 199 -29.56 40.02 -7.90
N LYS A 200 -30.10 40.52 -6.80
CA LYS A 200 -29.96 41.95 -6.41
C LYS A 200 -28.51 42.29 -6.07
N LEU A 201 -27.82 41.41 -5.35
CA LEU A 201 -26.41 41.58 -4.99
C LEU A 201 -25.54 41.67 -6.25
N PHE A 202 -25.67 40.73 -7.19
CA PHE A 202 -24.86 40.72 -8.42
C PHE A 202 -25.15 41.92 -9.32
N THR A 203 -26.41 42.37 -9.41
CA THR A 203 -26.74 43.62 -10.12
C THR A 203 -26.06 44.83 -9.49
N SER A 204 -26.06 44.92 -8.16
CA SER A 204 -25.38 46.01 -7.43
C SER A 204 -23.87 45.98 -7.68
N VAL A 205 -23.23 44.83 -7.55
CA VAL A 205 -21.80 44.62 -7.83
C VAL A 205 -21.46 45.01 -9.27
N PHE A 206 -22.30 44.64 -10.24
CA PHE A 206 -22.10 45.00 -11.64
C PHE A 206 -22.13 46.52 -11.87
N ILE A 207 -23.07 47.24 -11.25
CA ILE A 207 -23.13 48.71 -11.35
C ILE A 207 -21.87 49.35 -10.76
N VAL A 208 -21.40 48.86 -9.59
CA VAL A 208 -20.16 49.34 -8.96
C VAL A 208 -18.95 49.08 -9.87
N LEU A 209 -18.86 47.92 -10.50
CA LEU A 209 -17.78 47.58 -11.44
C LEU A 209 -17.80 48.49 -12.67
N LEU A 210 -18.96 48.81 -13.24
CA LEU A 210 -19.05 49.77 -14.34
C LEU A 210 -18.57 51.16 -13.94
N PHE A 211 -18.91 51.62 -12.73
CA PHE A 211 -18.41 52.89 -12.21
C PHE A 211 -16.89 52.87 -12.00
N ALA A 212 -16.34 51.76 -11.51
CA ALA A 212 -14.89 51.58 -11.37
C ALA A 212 -14.17 51.60 -12.74
N ILE A 213 -14.74 50.92 -13.75
CA ILE A 213 -14.23 50.93 -15.13
C ILE A 213 -14.20 52.36 -15.68
N ALA A 214 -15.28 53.12 -15.54
CA ALA A 214 -15.35 54.50 -15.99
C ALA A 214 -14.34 55.40 -15.26
N SER A 215 -14.20 55.24 -13.94
CA SER A 215 -13.25 56.00 -13.12
C SER A 215 -11.80 55.72 -13.53
N LEU A 216 -11.46 54.45 -13.76
CA LEU A 216 -10.13 54.05 -14.22
C LEU A 216 -9.82 54.56 -15.62
N ALA A 217 -10.80 54.56 -16.52
CA ALA A 217 -10.63 55.13 -17.85
C ALA A 217 -10.29 56.63 -17.80
N VAL A 218 -10.94 57.38 -16.91
CA VAL A 218 -10.63 58.81 -16.68
C VAL A 218 -9.22 59.00 -16.13
N LEU A 219 -8.82 58.20 -15.13
CA LEU A 219 -7.48 58.27 -14.55
C LEU A 219 -6.39 57.97 -15.58
N ARG A 220 -6.54 56.87 -16.33
CA ARG A 220 -5.59 56.47 -17.38
C ARG A 220 -5.50 57.51 -18.48
N ALA A 221 -6.63 58.09 -18.89
CA ALA A 221 -6.67 59.12 -19.92
C ALA A 221 -5.94 60.39 -19.48
N GLY A 222 -6.19 60.89 -18.26
CA GLY A 222 -5.53 62.10 -17.76
C GLY A 222 -4.01 61.96 -17.66
N ILE A 223 -3.54 60.78 -17.24
CA ILE A 223 -2.11 60.48 -17.13
C ILE A 223 -1.45 60.32 -18.50
N THR A 224 -2.10 59.59 -19.40
CA THR A 224 -1.59 59.38 -20.75
C THR A 224 -1.51 60.69 -21.52
N GLU A 225 -2.55 61.54 -21.42
CA GLU A 225 -2.58 62.87 -22.04
C GLU A 225 -1.39 63.74 -21.63
N GLY A 226 -1.03 63.73 -20.33
CA GLY A 226 0.13 64.48 -19.82
C GLY A 226 1.49 64.01 -20.35
N ASN A 227 1.57 62.76 -20.81
CA ASN A 227 2.81 62.11 -21.27
C ASN A 227 2.90 61.95 -22.79
N LEU A 228 1.87 62.32 -23.55
CA LEU A 228 1.84 62.19 -25.01
C LEU A 228 2.65 63.31 -25.69
N LEU A 229 3.90 63.00 -26.05
CA LEU A 229 4.70 63.86 -26.94
C LEU A 229 4.24 63.66 -28.39
N ASN A 230 3.77 64.74 -29.04
CA ASN A 230 3.40 64.80 -30.46
C ASN A 230 2.24 63.88 -30.92
N PHE A 231 1.22 63.68 -30.09
CA PHE A 231 0.00 62.99 -30.52
C PHE A 231 -0.86 63.87 -31.44
N ASN A 232 -0.68 63.72 -32.76
CA ASN A 232 -1.38 64.50 -33.79
C ASN A 232 -2.54 63.73 -34.46
N ILE A 233 -2.92 62.57 -33.94
CA ILE A 233 -4.00 61.74 -34.53
C ILE A 233 -5.38 62.37 -34.26
N VAL A 234 -5.55 63.04 -33.12
CA VAL A 234 -6.80 63.65 -32.68
C VAL A 234 -6.54 65.12 -32.31
N PRO A 235 -7.47 66.06 -32.59
CA PRO A 235 -7.34 67.44 -32.16
C PRO A 235 -7.08 67.55 -30.64
N LYS A 236 -6.18 68.44 -30.22
CA LYS A 236 -5.76 68.58 -28.81
C LYS A 236 -6.93 68.76 -27.83
N ASN A 237 -7.99 69.45 -28.23
CA ASN A 237 -9.19 69.66 -27.40
C ASN A 237 -10.07 68.40 -27.25
N GLN A 238 -9.83 67.36 -28.04
CA GLN A 238 -10.56 66.10 -28.03
C GLN A 238 -9.71 64.91 -27.54
N THR A 239 -8.39 65.09 -27.39
CA THR A 239 -7.46 64.03 -26.98
C THR A 239 -7.89 63.35 -25.68
N LYS A 240 -8.25 64.12 -24.64
CA LYS A 240 -8.76 63.55 -23.38
C LYS A 240 -9.98 62.66 -23.56
N SER A 241 -11.01 63.16 -24.24
CA SER A 241 -12.25 62.42 -24.46
C SER A 241 -12.03 61.16 -25.30
N PHE A 242 -11.15 61.25 -26.30
CA PHE A 242 -10.73 60.08 -27.08
C PHE A 242 -10.04 59.03 -26.20
N LEU A 243 -9.08 59.43 -25.36
CA LEU A 243 -8.36 58.52 -24.47
C LEU A 243 -9.30 57.87 -23.43
N ILE A 244 -10.26 58.62 -22.88
CA ILE A 244 -11.28 58.06 -21.97
C ILE A 244 -12.06 56.96 -22.69
N LEU A 245 -12.55 57.25 -23.90
CA LEU A 245 -13.32 56.28 -24.68
C LEU A 245 -12.45 55.05 -25.05
N PHE A 246 -11.19 55.28 -25.43
CA PHE A 246 -10.24 54.23 -25.78
C PHE A 246 -9.95 53.30 -24.60
N PHE A 247 -9.60 53.85 -23.44
CA PHE A 247 -9.35 53.04 -22.23
C PHE A 247 -10.61 52.36 -21.73
N ALA A 248 -11.77 53.02 -21.79
CA ALA A 248 -13.06 52.39 -21.46
C ALA A 248 -13.36 51.22 -22.42
N ALA A 249 -13.13 51.38 -23.72
CA ALA A 249 -13.36 50.33 -24.71
C ALA A 249 -12.46 49.10 -24.48
N ILE A 250 -11.16 49.31 -24.23
CA ILE A 250 -10.23 48.22 -23.89
C ILE A 250 -10.66 47.52 -22.59
N GLN A 251 -11.01 48.31 -21.56
CA GLN A 251 -11.45 47.76 -20.28
C GLN A 251 -12.71 46.91 -20.43
N LEU A 252 -13.70 47.41 -21.18
CA LEU A 252 -14.92 46.67 -21.48
C LEU A 252 -14.63 45.42 -22.31
N ALA A 253 -13.66 45.44 -23.23
CA ALA A 253 -13.26 44.24 -23.96
C ALA A 253 -12.69 43.17 -23.03
N PHE A 254 -11.75 43.52 -22.13
CA PHE A 254 -11.20 42.59 -21.14
C PHE A 254 -12.29 42.04 -20.22
N PHE A 255 -13.17 42.93 -19.75
CA PHE A 255 -14.30 42.59 -18.92
C PHE A 255 -15.28 41.64 -19.62
N SER A 256 -15.64 41.89 -20.88
CA SER A 256 -16.51 41.01 -21.68
C SER A 256 -15.89 39.65 -21.95
N VAL A 257 -14.59 39.58 -22.25
CA VAL A 257 -13.89 38.29 -22.43
C VAL A 257 -13.88 37.50 -21.11
N ALA A 258 -13.60 38.15 -19.98
CA ALA A 258 -13.62 37.50 -18.66
C ALA A 258 -15.03 36.99 -18.27
N ILE A 259 -16.10 37.74 -18.59
CA ILE A 259 -17.48 37.25 -18.47
C ILE A 259 -17.68 36.01 -19.33
N GLY A 260 -17.30 36.07 -20.60
CA GLY A 260 -17.42 34.95 -21.54
C GLY A 260 -16.67 33.71 -21.03
N LEU A 261 -15.45 33.87 -20.54
CA LEU A 261 -14.66 32.78 -19.95
C LEU A 261 -15.37 32.17 -18.74
N GLY A 262 -15.82 32.97 -17.78
CA GLY A 262 -16.56 32.46 -16.61
C GLY A 262 -17.84 31.73 -17.01
N PHE A 263 -18.56 32.27 -17.98
CA PHE A 263 -19.78 31.67 -18.53
C PHE A 263 -19.52 30.35 -19.26
N LEU A 264 -18.44 30.23 -20.02
CA LEU A 264 -18.12 29.03 -20.79
C LEU A 264 -17.43 27.94 -19.96
N HIS A 265 -16.71 28.34 -18.90
CA HIS A 265 -15.95 27.43 -18.04
C HIS A 265 -16.80 26.81 -16.92
N HIS A 266 -17.67 27.58 -16.28
CA HIS A 266 -18.40 27.10 -15.10
C HIS A 266 -19.33 25.92 -15.40
N SER A 267 -19.24 24.82 -14.65
CA SER A 267 -20.24 23.75 -14.69
C SER A 267 -20.19 22.96 -13.38
N PRO A 268 -21.18 23.13 -12.49
CA PRO A 268 -21.26 22.38 -11.24
C PRO A 268 -21.28 20.86 -11.46
N ALA A 269 -22.04 20.40 -12.46
CA ALA A 269 -22.14 18.97 -12.79
C ALA A 269 -20.81 18.39 -13.29
N ALA A 270 -20.04 19.14 -14.08
CA ALA A 270 -18.71 18.72 -14.54
C ALA A 270 -17.70 18.62 -13.39
N ASP A 271 -17.77 19.54 -12.43
CA ASP A 271 -16.92 19.50 -11.23
C ASP A 271 -17.30 18.31 -10.34
N SER A 272 -18.58 18.06 -10.09
CA SER A 272 -19.06 16.87 -9.37
C SER A 272 -18.65 15.57 -10.05
N LEU A 273 -18.74 15.49 -11.39
CA LEU A 273 -18.26 14.32 -12.14
C LEU A 273 -16.75 14.12 -11.99
N ARG A 274 -15.96 15.21 -12.01
CA ARG A 274 -14.51 15.14 -11.82
C ARG A 274 -14.16 14.59 -10.45
N ASP A 275 -14.84 15.06 -9.42
CA ASP A 275 -14.58 14.63 -8.04
C ASP A 275 -15.03 13.19 -7.80
N ALA A 276 -16.19 12.78 -8.33
CA ALA A 276 -16.63 11.38 -8.33
C ALA A 276 -15.65 10.45 -9.08
N LYS A 277 -15.09 10.89 -10.22
CA LYS A 277 -14.05 10.15 -10.94
C LYS A 277 -12.75 10.02 -10.15
N LYS A 278 -12.34 11.06 -9.42
CA LYS A 278 -11.16 11.02 -8.55
C LYS A 278 -11.37 10.04 -7.40
N GLU A 279 -12.54 10.08 -6.75
CA GLU A 279 -12.93 9.13 -5.70
C GLU A 279 -12.90 7.69 -6.23
N LEU A 280 -13.54 7.42 -7.38
CA LEU A 280 -13.52 6.11 -8.01
C LEU A 280 -12.09 5.64 -8.34
N LYS A 281 -11.24 6.53 -8.86
CA LYS A 281 -9.84 6.21 -9.15
C LYS A 281 -9.07 5.83 -7.87
N LYS A 282 -9.30 6.56 -6.77
CA LYS A 282 -8.68 6.26 -5.48
C LYS A 282 -9.12 4.88 -4.96
N LEU A 283 -10.41 4.59 -5.00
CA LEU A 283 -10.95 3.29 -4.57
C LEU A 283 -10.43 2.12 -5.43
N LYS A 284 -10.32 2.30 -6.75
CA LYS A 284 -9.72 1.29 -7.64
C LYS A 284 -8.23 1.07 -7.35
N LEU A 285 -7.50 2.11 -6.97
CA LEU A 285 -6.11 1.98 -6.53
C LEU A 285 -6.02 1.16 -5.22
N GLU A 286 -6.90 1.45 -4.26
CA GLU A 286 -7.00 0.68 -3.01
C GLU A 286 -7.35 -0.78 -3.26
N GLU A 287 -8.27 -1.07 -4.20
CA GLU A 287 -8.59 -2.44 -4.62
C GLU A 287 -7.36 -3.15 -5.20
N THR A 288 -6.62 -2.51 -6.10
CA THR A 288 -5.39 -3.10 -6.67
C THR A 288 -4.32 -3.36 -5.61
N ALA A 289 -4.17 -2.45 -4.64
CA ALA A 289 -3.22 -2.59 -3.54
C ALA A 289 -3.54 -3.77 -2.61
N ILE A 290 -4.80 -4.22 -2.55
CA ILE A 290 -5.24 -5.41 -1.81
C ILE A 290 -5.18 -6.68 -2.69
N ALA A 291 -5.56 -6.56 -3.96
CA ALA A 291 -5.61 -7.68 -4.90
C ALA A 291 -4.24 -8.31 -5.16
N ASP A 292 -3.18 -7.50 -5.25
CA ASP A 292 -1.82 -7.98 -5.53
C ASP A 292 -1.25 -8.83 -4.37
N PRO A 293 -1.28 -8.38 -3.09
CA PRO A 293 -0.93 -9.22 -1.95
C PRO A 293 -1.80 -10.47 -1.82
N LEU A 294 -3.13 -10.35 -2.06
CA LEU A 294 -4.03 -11.49 -1.97
C LEU A 294 -3.65 -12.58 -2.98
N LYS A 295 -3.37 -12.21 -4.23
CA LYS A 295 -2.87 -13.13 -5.26
C LYS A 295 -1.57 -13.79 -4.83
N LYS A 296 -0.64 -13.01 -4.28
CA LYS A 296 0.66 -13.52 -3.77
C LYS A 296 0.45 -14.56 -2.67
N TYR A 297 -0.40 -14.28 -1.69
CA TYR A 297 -0.66 -15.22 -0.59
C TYR A 297 -1.39 -16.48 -1.06
N LYS A 298 -2.41 -16.35 -1.93
CA LYS A 298 -3.11 -17.51 -2.52
C LYS A 298 -2.18 -18.37 -3.40
N SER A 299 -1.18 -17.77 -4.06
CA SER A 299 -0.24 -18.51 -4.93
C SER A 299 0.83 -19.31 -4.16
N LYS A 300 1.16 -18.91 -2.93
CA LYS A 300 2.09 -19.67 -2.09
C LYS A 300 1.40 -20.96 -1.65
N MET A 301 2.05 -22.11 -1.77
CA MET A 301 1.52 -23.37 -1.23
C MET A 301 1.80 -23.45 0.28
N GLY A 302 0.83 -23.92 1.05
CA GLY A 302 0.95 -24.04 2.52
C GLY A 302 1.48 -25.42 2.89
N LEU A 303 1.82 -25.64 4.16
CA LEU A 303 2.13 -26.97 4.66
C LEU A 303 0.94 -27.92 4.49
N THR A 304 1.18 -29.03 3.82
CA THR A 304 0.19 -30.09 3.59
C THR A 304 0.39 -31.25 4.56
N GLU A 305 -0.67 -32.02 4.81
CA GLU A 305 -0.61 -33.22 5.65
C GLU A 305 0.41 -34.24 5.10
N ASP A 306 0.47 -34.39 3.78
CA ASP A 306 1.38 -35.32 3.12
C ASP A 306 2.85 -34.90 3.29
N GLU A 307 3.16 -33.60 3.26
CA GLU A 307 4.51 -33.11 3.57
C GLU A 307 4.89 -33.37 5.03
N VAL A 308 3.95 -33.22 5.97
CA VAL A 308 4.18 -33.53 7.39
C VAL A 308 4.45 -35.02 7.56
N LYS A 309 3.59 -35.88 6.98
CA LYS A 309 3.77 -37.34 7.00
C LYS A 309 5.11 -37.74 6.38
N ALA A 310 5.46 -37.18 5.23
CA ALA A 310 6.73 -37.47 4.56
C ALA A 310 7.93 -37.11 5.44
N LYS A 311 7.90 -35.96 6.13
CA LYS A 311 8.97 -35.55 7.06
C LYS A 311 9.05 -36.45 8.30
N ILE A 312 7.91 -36.84 8.88
CA ILE A 312 7.88 -37.76 10.03
C ILE A 312 8.40 -39.14 9.63
N ASN A 313 8.02 -39.65 8.46
CA ASN A 313 8.52 -40.94 7.94
C ASN A 313 10.02 -40.91 7.67
N ALA A 314 10.53 -39.81 7.10
CA ALA A 314 11.97 -39.62 6.91
C ALA A 314 12.73 -39.57 8.24
N LEU A 315 12.19 -38.89 9.25
CA LEU A 315 12.74 -38.86 10.61
C LEU A 315 12.74 -40.25 11.24
N SER A 316 11.63 -40.98 11.15
CA SER A 316 11.52 -42.35 11.67
C SER A 316 12.60 -43.26 11.08
N SER A 317 12.82 -43.18 9.76
CA SER A 317 13.88 -43.93 9.08
C SER A 317 15.27 -43.53 9.57
N GLN A 318 15.54 -42.23 9.76
CA GLN A 318 16.83 -41.76 10.26
C GLN A 318 17.13 -42.23 11.68
N VAL A 319 16.13 -42.29 12.54
CA VAL A 319 16.29 -42.72 13.93
C VAL A 319 16.39 -44.25 14.02
N GLU A 320 15.69 -45.00 13.16
CA GLU A 320 15.89 -46.45 13.03
C GLU A 320 17.35 -46.79 12.66
N VAL A 321 17.96 -46.00 11.77
CA VAL A 321 19.39 -46.15 11.43
C VAL A 321 20.29 -45.93 12.65
N LEU A 322 19.99 -44.94 13.51
CA LEU A 322 20.74 -44.72 14.75
C LEU A 322 20.62 -45.91 15.73
N GLY A 323 19.44 -46.51 15.82
CA GLY A 323 19.23 -47.73 16.61
C GLY A 323 20.10 -48.89 16.12
N LYS A 324 20.14 -49.11 14.81
CA LYS A 324 21.02 -50.13 14.19
C LYS A 324 22.50 -49.83 14.41
N GLU A 325 22.91 -48.56 14.34
CA GLU A 325 24.30 -48.17 14.62
C GLU A 325 24.69 -48.42 16.08
N LEU A 326 23.77 -48.20 17.03
CA LEU A 326 23.97 -48.57 18.43
C LEU A 326 24.15 -50.09 18.59
N GLU A 327 23.29 -50.90 17.96
CA GLU A 327 23.40 -52.36 17.99
C GLU A 327 24.76 -52.84 17.46
N ILE A 328 25.24 -52.24 16.36
CA ILE A 328 26.57 -52.53 15.79
C ILE A 328 27.68 -52.15 16.78
N ALA A 329 27.58 -51.00 17.44
CA ALA A 329 28.57 -50.56 18.44
C ALA A 329 28.62 -51.53 19.63
N VAL A 330 27.47 -51.98 20.12
CA VAL A 330 27.36 -52.95 21.23
C VAL A 330 27.89 -54.32 20.81
N ALA A 331 27.54 -54.80 19.61
CA ALA A 331 28.06 -56.06 19.08
C ALA A 331 29.58 -56.02 18.91
N THR A 332 30.13 -54.92 18.41
CA THR A 332 31.58 -54.70 18.25
C THR A 332 32.28 -54.71 19.61
N TYR A 333 31.70 -54.05 20.62
CA TYR A 333 32.20 -54.07 21.99
C TYR A 333 32.19 -55.50 22.54
N ARG A 334 31.06 -56.21 22.40
CA ARG A 334 30.86 -57.58 22.89
C ARG A 334 31.87 -58.55 22.28
N GLU A 335 32.02 -58.55 20.97
CA GLU A 335 32.96 -59.41 20.25
C GLU A 335 34.41 -59.15 20.71
N ALA A 336 34.81 -57.88 20.76
CA ALA A 336 36.13 -57.48 21.23
C ALA A 336 36.39 -57.86 22.70
N ASN A 337 35.34 -57.82 23.54
CA ASN A 337 35.39 -58.22 24.93
C ASN A 337 35.62 -59.72 25.08
N ILE A 338 34.73 -60.54 24.51
CA ILE A 338 34.78 -62.01 24.60
C ILE A 338 36.13 -62.53 24.10
N HIS A 339 36.60 -62.07 22.94
CA HIS A 339 37.89 -62.51 22.39
C HIS A 339 39.12 -62.12 23.21
N SER A 340 39.01 -61.15 24.12
CA SER A 340 40.13 -60.68 24.93
C SER A 340 40.14 -61.29 26.35
N ARG A 341 39.13 -62.08 26.70
CA ARG A 341 39.00 -62.73 28.01
C ARG A 341 39.81 -64.03 28.07
N ARG A 342 40.14 -64.42 29.30
CA ARG A 342 40.68 -65.75 29.63
C ARG A 342 39.56 -66.73 29.98
N ASP A 343 38.56 -66.23 30.70
CA ASP A 343 37.40 -67.01 31.13
C ASP A 343 36.24 -66.93 30.13
N GLU A 344 35.48 -68.02 30.03
CA GLU A 344 34.29 -68.11 29.18
C GLU A 344 33.10 -67.41 29.84
N ILE A 345 32.63 -66.32 29.23
CA ILE A 345 31.32 -65.73 29.53
C ILE A 345 30.37 -65.98 28.37
N ASN A 346 29.11 -66.28 28.65
CA ASN A 346 28.10 -66.43 27.61
C ASN A 346 27.92 -65.11 26.84
N GLY A 347 28.13 -65.12 25.52
CA GLY A 347 27.95 -63.93 24.68
C GLY A 347 26.50 -63.40 24.62
N GLY A 348 25.52 -64.20 25.05
CA GLY A 348 24.13 -63.78 25.22
C GLY A 348 23.82 -63.13 26.58
N HIS A 349 24.83 -62.93 27.44
CA HIS A 349 24.64 -62.39 28.80
C HIS A 349 23.90 -61.04 28.79
N THR A 350 22.97 -60.85 29.71
CA THR A 350 22.07 -59.68 29.75
C THR A 350 22.81 -58.35 29.87
N SER A 351 23.98 -58.33 30.52
CA SER A 351 24.84 -57.14 30.61
C SER A 351 25.55 -56.76 29.31
N LEU A 352 25.57 -57.64 28.30
CA LEU A 352 26.19 -57.42 26.98
C LEU A 352 25.14 -57.19 25.88
N GLN A 353 23.86 -57.09 26.24
CA GLN A 353 22.78 -56.81 25.30
C GLN A 353 22.66 -55.30 25.06
N ALA A 354 22.23 -54.93 23.86
CA ALA A 354 21.91 -53.53 23.56
C ALA A 354 20.64 -53.13 24.34
N PRO A 355 20.59 -51.94 24.93
CA PRO A 355 19.37 -51.43 25.55
C PRO A 355 18.33 -51.11 24.47
N ASP A 356 17.05 -51.11 24.86
CA ASP A 356 15.96 -50.81 23.96
C ASP A 356 16.05 -49.36 23.43
N PHE A 357 15.86 -49.19 22.12
CA PHE A 357 15.93 -47.89 21.45
C PHE A 357 14.54 -47.47 20.98
N ILE A 358 13.74 -46.97 21.91
CA ILE A 358 12.33 -46.60 21.68
C ILE A 358 12.23 -45.14 21.26
N ILE A 359 11.48 -44.89 20.20
CA ILE A 359 11.22 -43.56 19.65
C ILE A 359 9.77 -43.19 19.93
N ASP A 360 9.56 -42.07 20.60
CA ASP A 360 8.23 -41.50 20.78
C ASP A 360 7.92 -40.50 19.64
N LEU A 361 7.25 -41.00 18.61
CA LEU A 361 6.75 -40.20 17.49
C LEU A 361 5.37 -39.59 17.76
N ASP A 362 4.70 -39.94 18.87
CA ASP A 362 3.42 -39.33 19.24
C ASP A 362 3.57 -37.84 19.54
N LYS A 363 4.81 -37.39 19.78
CA LYS A 363 5.23 -35.99 19.90
C LYS A 363 4.89 -35.11 18.69
N PHE A 364 4.46 -35.66 17.55
CA PHE A 364 4.04 -34.89 16.37
C PHE A 364 2.52 -34.83 16.15
N LYS A 365 1.71 -35.50 16.99
CA LYS A 365 0.24 -35.54 16.83
C LYS A 365 -0.41 -34.16 16.90
N ASP A 366 0.13 -33.26 17.72
CA ASP A 366 -0.33 -31.87 17.88
C ASP A 366 -0.12 -31.01 16.62
N ILE A 367 0.87 -31.33 15.80
CA ILE A 367 1.12 -30.64 14.52
C ILE A 367 -0.03 -30.88 13.55
N PHE A 368 -0.57 -32.10 13.50
CA PHE A 368 -1.73 -32.42 12.67
C PHE A 368 -2.99 -31.69 13.15
N ALA A 369 -3.22 -31.64 14.47
CA ALA A 369 -4.34 -30.91 15.05
C ALA A 369 -4.27 -29.40 14.73
N SER A 370 -3.07 -28.83 14.70
CA SER A 370 -2.84 -27.41 14.39
C SER A 370 -3.08 -27.07 12.91
N LEU A 371 -3.00 -28.04 12.00
CA LEU A 371 -3.29 -27.87 10.58
C LEU A 371 -4.77 -28.09 10.22
N GLU A 372 -5.53 -28.74 11.08
CA GLU A 372 -6.94 -29.08 10.85
C GLU A 372 -7.84 -27.87 10.46
N PRO A 373 -7.72 -26.68 11.08
CA PRO A 373 -8.50 -25.50 10.69
C PRO A 373 -8.23 -25.04 9.26
N VAL A 374 -6.98 -25.15 8.80
CA VAL A 374 -6.55 -24.76 7.45
C VAL A 374 -6.99 -25.80 6.42
N MET A 375 -7.03 -27.08 6.81
CA MET A 375 -7.42 -28.18 5.93
C MET A 375 -8.93 -28.29 5.72
N ARG A 376 -9.74 -27.83 6.68
CA ARG A 376 -11.20 -27.78 6.55
C ARG A 376 -11.73 -26.54 5.82
N SER A 377 -10.87 -25.58 5.46
CA SER A 377 -11.28 -24.41 4.69
C SER A 377 -11.75 -24.83 3.27
N PRO A 378 -13.00 -24.54 2.87
CA PRO A 378 -13.66 -25.17 1.72
C PRO A 378 -13.16 -24.71 0.33
N GLU A 379 -12.06 -23.97 0.20
CA GLU A 379 -11.57 -23.49 -1.11
C GLU A 379 -10.60 -24.45 -1.84
N LYS A 380 -10.19 -25.58 -1.27
CA LYS A 380 -9.20 -26.48 -1.89
C LYS A 380 -9.71 -27.44 -2.98
N THR A 381 -10.95 -27.32 -3.45
CA THR A 381 -11.48 -28.17 -4.53
C THR A 381 -11.41 -27.59 -5.94
N SER A 382 -10.86 -26.38 -6.17
CA SER A 382 -10.89 -25.74 -7.50
C SER A 382 -9.54 -25.58 -8.22
N PHE A 383 -8.41 -26.01 -7.66
CA PHE A 383 -7.09 -25.87 -8.31
C PHE A 383 -6.49 -27.15 -8.90
N GLN A 384 -7.31 -28.18 -9.14
CA GLN A 384 -6.94 -29.35 -9.95
C GLN A 384 -7.89 -29.53 -11.15
N SER A 385 -7.98 -28.51 -12.01
CA SER A 385 -8.41 -28.69 -13.42
C SER A 385 -8.11 -27.41 -14.22
N SER A 386 -6.89 -27.32 -14.73
CA SER A 386 -6.53 -26.44 -15.86
C SER A 386 -5.37 -27.08 -16.62
#